data_AF-A0A4Q9R9P2-F1
#
_entry.id   AF-A0A4Q9R9P2-F1
#
_cell.length_a   1.000
_cell.length_b   1.000
_cell.length_c   1.000
_cell.angle_alpha   90.00
_cell.angle_beta   90.00
_cell.angle_gamma   90.00
#
_symmetry.space_group_name_H-M   'P 1'
#
loop_
_entity.id
_entity.type
_entity.pdbx_description
1 polymer ?
#
loop_
_entity_poly.entity_id
_entity_poly.type
_entity_poly.pdbx_seq_one_letter_code
_entity_poly.pdbx_strand_id
1 'polypeptide(L)' 'MTAPVRGWGFPALARKAHYFVNGTSLCRGWWFTGELVDQGHALPDNCATCMRLRLRKQQATENGD' A
#
# COMPACT_ATOMS: atom_id res chain seq x y z
N MET A 1 -1.24 -9.68 -19.29
CA MET A 1 -1.81 -8.89 -18.17
C MET A 1 -0.69 -8.63 -17.18
N THR A 2 -0.16 -7.41 -17.12
CA THR A 2 0.90 -7.08 -16.16
C THR A 2 0.26 -7.02 -14.77
N ALA A 3 0.87 -7.65 -13.77
CA ALA A 3 0.37 -7.56 -12.40
C ALA A 3 0.25 -6.09 -11.97
N PRO A 4 -0.79 -5.70 -11.21
CA PRO A 4 -0.95 -4.32 -10.76
C PRO A 4 0.26 -3.91 -9.93
N VAL A 5 0.84 -2.76 -10.27
CA VAL A 5 1.98 -2.20 -9.53
C VAL A 5 1.50 -1.82 -8.13
N ARG A 6 2.15 -2.41 -7.12
CA ARG A 6 1.78 -2.26 -5.71
C ARG A 6 3.00 -2.23 -4.81
N GLY A 7 2.89 -1.54 -3.68
CA GLY A 7 3.96 -1.47 -2.68
C GLY A 7 3.85 -0.22 -1.82
N TRP A 8 4.79 -0.06 -0.91
CA TRP A 8 4.91 1.13 -0.06
C TRP A 8 5.65 2.24 -0.79
N GLY A 9 5.11 3.45 -0.72
CA GLY A 9 5.73 4.66 -1.23
C GLY A 9 5.72 5.76 -0.18
N PHE A 10 6.68 6.68 -0.29
CA PHE A 10 6.78 7.86 0.57
C PHE A 10 6.47 9.10 -0.29
N PRO A 11 5.18 9.47 -0.44
CA PRO A 11 4.84 10.68 -1.20
C PRO A 11 5.39 11.90 -0.45
N ALA A 12 5.99 12.84 -1.18
CA ALA A 12 6.88 13.89 -0.67
C ALA A 12 6.55 14.46 0.73
N LEU A 13 5.32 14.91 0.98
CA LEU A 13 4.92 15.55 2.24
C LEU A 13 4.37 14.60 3.30
N ALA A 14 4.28 13.30 3.02
CA ALA A 14 3.81 12.34 4.00
C ALA A 14 4.89 12.06 5.04
N ARG A 15 4.47 12.00 6.31
CA ARG A 15 5.33 11.59 7.43
C ARG A 15 5.40 10.08 7.59
N LYS A 16 4.68 9.32 6.77
CA LYS A 16 4.49 7.88 6.85
C LYS A 16 4.49 7.26 5.46
N ALA A 17 4.90 6.01 5.36
CA ALA A 17 4.80 5.26 4.11
C ALA A 17 3.33 4.87 3.85
N HIS A 18 2.88 5.06 2.62
CA HIS A 18 1.53 4.69 2.19
C HIS A 18 1.60 3.51 1.23
N TYR A 19 0.68 2.56 1.34
CA TYR A 19 0.63 1.42 0.42
C TYR A 19 -0.20 1.81 -0.80
N PHE A 20 0.40 1.76 -1.98
CA PHE A 20 -0.21 2.12 -3.25
C PHE A 20 -0.60 0.90 -4.06
N VAL A 21 -1.68 1.04 -4.81
CA VAL A 21 -2.12 0.11 -5.84
C VAL A 21 -2.51 0.94 -7.04
N ASN A 22 -1.84 0.74 -8.18
CA ASN A 22 -2.06 1.52 -9.41
C ASN A 22 -2.03 3.04 -9.17
N GLY A 23 -1.05 3.51 -8.41
CA GLY A 23 -0.82 4.93 -8.16
C GLY A 23 -1.68 5.57 -7.06
N THR A 24 -2.71 4.87 -6.55
CA THR A 24 -3.56 5.37 -5.45
C THR A 24 -3.26 4.65 -4.15
N SER A 25 -3.10 5.39 -3.05
CA SER A 25 -2.93 4.82 -1.71
C SER A 25 -4.21 4.12 -1.22
N LEU A 26 -4.07 3.05 -0.43
CA LEU A 26 -5.22 2.33 0.14
C LEU A 26 -6.10 3.24 1.03
N CYS A 27 -5.50 4.18 1.74
CA CYS A 27 -6.25 5.15 2.54
C CYS A 27 -6.91 6.26 1.71
N ARG A 28 -6.76 6.25 0.38
CA ARG A 28 -7.32 7.23 -0.57
C ARG A 28 -6.90 8.69 -0.31
N GLY A 29 -5.85 8.91 0.46
CA GLY A 29 -5.35 10.25 0.81
C GLY A 29 -4.20 10.74 -0.06
N TRP A 30 -3.56 9.82 -0.79
CA TRP A 30 -2.35 10.08 -1.56
C TRP A 30 -2.40 9.42 -2.93
N TRP A 31 -1.88 10.16 -3.90
CA TRP A 31 -1.51 9.69 -5.23
C TRP A 31 0.03 9.71 -5.34
N PHE A 32 0.61 8.65 -5.89
CA PHE A 32 2.06 8.54 -6.04
C PHE A 32 2.42 7.60 -7.19
N THR A 33 3.24 8.08 -8.12
CA THR A 33 3.71 7.33 -9.30
C THR A 33 5.22 7.09 -9.30
N GLY A 34 5.87 7.29 -8.14
CA GLY A 34 7.29 7.00 -7.96
C GLY A 34 7.56 5.53 -7.66
N GLU A 35 8.78 5.25 -7.20
CA GLU A 35 9.22 3.90 -6.85
C GLU A 35 8.44 3.35 -5.64
N LEU A 36 7.97 2.11 -5.76
CA LEU A 36 7.24 1.41 -4.71
C LEU A 36 8.07 0.22 -4.21
N VAL A 37 8.10 0.04 -2.89
CA VAL A 37 8.82 -1.05 -2.24
C VAL A 37 7.81 -2.02 -1.61
N ASP A 38 7.74 -3.27 -2.10
CA ASP A 38 6.87 -4.30 -1.53
C ASP A 38 7.57 -5.07 -0.40
N GLN A 39 8.13 -4.34 0.57
CA GLN A 39 8.83 -4.88 1.75
C GLN A 39 8.47 -4.05 2.99
N GLY A 40 8.89 -4.50 4.19
CA GLY A 40 8.69 -3.71 5.41
C GLY A 40 7.22 -3.52 5.82
N HIS A 41 6.36 -4.51 5.56
CA HIS A 41 4.91 -4.39 5.80
C HIS A 41 4.50 -4.12 7.25
N ALA A 42 5.35 -4.45 8.21
CA ALA A 42 5.11 -4.27 9.64
C ALA A 42 5.87 -3.08 10.25
N LEU A 43 6.46 -2.20 9.43
CA LEU A 43 7.19 -1.04 9.93
C LEU A 43 6.23 -0.04 10.61
N PRO A 44 6.58 0.52 11.79
CA PRO A 44 5.74 1.47 12.52
C PRO A 44 5.54 2.80 11.77
N ASP A 45 6.44 3.10 10.82
CA ASP A 45 6.40 4.27 9.95
C ASP A 45 5.36 4.13 8.82
N ASN A 46 4.75 2.95 8.68
CA ASN A 46 3.66 2.77 7.73
C ASN A 46 2.36 3.43 8.21
N CYS A 47 1.57 3.91 7.27
CA CYS A 47 0.22 4.38 7.53
C CYS A 47 -0.63 3.23 8.10
N ALA A 48 -1.06 3.36 9.36
CA ALA A 48 -1.84 2.33 10.05
C ALA A 48 -3.14 1.96 9.31
N THR A 49 -3.77 2.91 8.63
CA THR A 49 -4.94 2.63 7.78
C THR A 49 -4.56 1.79 6.57
N CYS A 50 -3.44 2.10 5.89
CA CYS A 50 -2.95 1.28 4.78
C CYS A 50 -2.58 -0.13 5.24
N MET A 51 -1.92 -0.29 6.39
CA MET A 51 -1.61 -1.61 6.97
C MET A 51 -2.88 -2.44 7.18
N ARG A 52 -3.89 -1.88 7.87
CA ARG A 52 -5.17 -2.58 8.12
C ARG A 52 -5.89 -2.97 6.83
N LEU A 53 -5.97 -2.05 5.86
CA LEU A 53 -6.66 -2.31 4.58
C LEU A 53 -5.91 -3.34 3.73
N ARG A 54 -4.58 -3.34 3.75
CA ARG A 54 -3.76 -4.35 3.08
C ARG A 54 -4.04 -5.74 3.63
N LEU A 55 -3.98 -5.91 4.96
CA LEU A 55 -4.23 -7.20 5.62
C LEU A 55 -5.63 -7.74 5.28
N ARG A 56 -6.66 -6.89 5.34
CA ARG A 56 -8.03 -7.27 4.95
C ARG A 56 -8.13 -7.72 3.50
N LYS A 57 -7.42 -7.04 2.58
CA LYS A 57 -7.38 -7.41 1.15
C LYS A 57 -6.63 -8.72 0.92
N GLN A 58 -5.55 -8.99 1.65
CA GLN A 58 -4.83 -10.27 1.58
C GLN A 58 -5.71 -11.42 2.03
N GLN A 59 -6.40 -11.26 3.17
CA GLN A 59 -7.33 -12.27 3.69
C GLN A 59 -8.51 -12.54 2.73
N ALA A 60 -9.01 -11.50 2.05
CA ALA A 60 -10.08 -11.67 1.06
C ALA A 60 -9.63 -12.41 -0.21
N THR A 61 -8.35 -12.31 -0.58
CA THR A 61 -7.78 -13.08 -1.69
C THR A 61 -7.47 -14.53 -1.29
N GLU A 62 -7.17 -14.80 -0.02
CA GLU A 62 -6.86 -16.15 0.47
C GLU A 62 -8.10 -17.00 0.79
N ASN A 63 -9.28 -16.40 1.00
CA ASN A 63 -10.53 -17.10 1.31
C ASN A 63 -11.51 -17.15 0.13
N GLY A 64 -11.01 -17.06 -1.11
CA GLY A 64 -11.82 -17.01 -2.32
C GLY A 64 -11.23 -17.83 -3.46
N ASP A 65 -11.18 -19.15 -3.28
CA ASP A 65 -11.33 -20.16 -4.33
C ASP A 65 -11.96 -21.42 -3.72
#